data_AF-A0A6J5AMD1-F1
#
_entry.id   AF-A0A6J5AMD1-F1
#
_cell.length_a   1.000
_cell.length_b   1.000
_cell.length_c   1.000
_cell.angle_alpha   90.00
_cell.angle_beta   90.00
_cell.angle_gamma   90.00
#
_symmetry.space_group_name_H-M   'P 1'
#
loop_
_entity.id
_entity.type
_entity.pdbx_description
1 polymer ?
#
loop_
_entity_poly.entity_id
_entity_poly.type
_entity_poly.pdbx_seq_one_letter_code
_entity_poly.pdbx_strand_id
1 'polypeptide(L)'
;MEYLRSSVRFSHVRRSGIAVSHWGSLAICTGLLKLQGYRLADSVPFESVSFVTQAWTNHGTGWRLGLMQSTKVADTLWPMAGNNPTGIIDE
;
A
#
# COMPACT_ATOMS: atom_id res chain seq x y z
N MET A 1 22.32 11.02 5.36
CA MET A 1 22.40 9.79 4.53
C MET A 1 21.95 8.60 5.38
N GLU A 2 20.73 8.60 5.91
CA GLU A 2 20.32 7.71 7.02
C GLU A 2 19.32 6.61 6.60
N TYR A 3 18.90 6.57 5.33
CA TYR A 3 17.87 5.66 4.85
C TYR A 3 18.40 4.40 4.14
N LEU A 4 19.73 4.25 4.00
CA LEU A 4 20.30 3.25 3.09
C LEU A 4 20.39 1.81 3.63
N ARG A 5 20.04 1.53 4.90
CA ARG A 5 20.14 0.16 5.48
C ARG A 5 19.10 -0.17 6.54
N SER A 6 17.94 0.49 6.54
CA SER A 6 16.87 0.16 7.49
C SER A 6 16.07 -1.03 6.98
N SER A 7 16.60 -2.24 7.16
CA SER A 7 15.81 -3.46 6.98
C SER A 7 14.73 -3.49 8.06
N VAL A 8 13.50 -3.76 7.64
CA VAL A 8 12.33 -3.84 8.51
C VAL A 8 11.67 -5.20 8.37
N ARG A 9 11.00 -5.66 9.42
CA ARG A 9 10.07 -6.78 9.33
C ARG A 9 8.66 -6.27 9.58
N PHE A 10 7.78 -6.54 8.63
CA PHE A 10 6.38 -6.24 8.75
C PHE A 10 5.69 -7.28 9.62
N SER A 11 4.87 -6.82 10.56
CA SER A 11 4.00 -7.65 11.38
C SER A 11 2.56 -7.61 10.86
N HIS A 12 2.10 -6.44 10.41
CA HIS A 12 0.77 -6.25 9.86
C HIS A 12 0.80 -5.31 8.66
N VAL A 13 0.06 -5.68 7.63
CA VAL A 13 -0.13 -4.87 6.42
C VAL A 13 -1.61 -4.78 6.14
N ARG A 14 -2.16 -3.57 6.14
CA ARG A 14 -3.56 -3.28 5.79
C ARG A 14 -3.62 -2.41 4.56
N ARG A 15 -4.68 -2.56 3.78
CA ARG A 15 -4.94 -1.79 2.55
C ARG A 15 -6.30 -1.11 2.63
N SER A 16 -6.43 0.08 2.05
CA SER A 16 -7.70 0.79 1.97
C SER A 16 -7.76 1.69 0.74
N GLY A 17 -8.98 1.99 0.27
CA GLY A 17 -9.20 2.85 -0.89
C GLY A 17 -8.47 2.35 -2.14
N ILE A 18 -8.44 1.03 -2.34
CA ILE A 18 -7.73 0.43 -3.47
C ILE A 18 -8.54 0.66 -4.75
N ALA A 19 -7.92 1.34 -5.71
CA ALA A 19 -8.42 1.46 -7.08
C ALA A 19 -7.54 0.62 -8.00
N VAL A 20 -8.17 -0.12 -8.92
CA VAL A 20 -7.47 -0.97 -9.88
C VAL A 20 -7.96 -0.62 -11.28
N SER A 21 -7.02 -0.41 -12.20
CA SER A 21 -7.29 -0.27 -13.62
C SER A 21 -6.42 -1.25 -14.39
N HIS A 22 -6.96 -1.93 -15.40
CA HIS A 22 -6.23 -2.98 -16.11
C HIS A 22 -6.48 -2.95 -17.62
N TRP A 23 -5.49 -3.42 -18.38
CA TRP A 23 -5.50 -3.51 -19.84
C TRP A 23 -4.68 -4.72 -20.26
N GLY A 24 -5.37 -5.73 -20.82
CA GLY A 24 -4.76 -7.00 -21.18
C GLY A 24 -4.06 -7.65 -19.98
N SER A 25 -2.75 -7.87 -20.11
CA SER A 25 -1.90 -8.48 -19.09
C SER A 25 -1.29 -7.48 -18.11
N LEU A 26 -1.70 -6.21 -18.11
CA LEU A 26 -1.20 -5.18 -17.20
C LEU A 26 -2.31 -4.69 -16.27
N ALA A 27 -1.97 -4.49 -15.00
CA ALA A 27 -2.86 -3.86 -14.02
C ALA A 27 -2.08 -2.85 -13.19
N ILE A 28 -2.64 -1.65 -13.05
CA ILE A 28 -2.18 -0.62 -12.14
C ILE A 28 -3.12 -0.59 -10.94
N CYS A 29 -2.55 -0.71 -9.76
CA CYS A 29 -3.25 -0.65 -8.49
C CYS A 29 -2.73 0.54 -7.70
N THR A 30 -3.62 1.43 -7.26
CA THR A 30 -3.30 2.55 -6.39
C THR A 30 -4.12 2.49 -5.11
N GLY A 31 -3.65 3.13 -4.05
CA GLY A 31 -4.42 3.31 -2.82
C GLY A 31 -3.54 3.45 -1.59
N LEU A 32 -4.14 3.29 -0.42
CA LEU A 32 -3.45 3.44 0.86
C LEU A 32 -3.00 2.10 1.43
N LEU A 33 -1.83 2.12 2.05
CA LEU A 33 -1.21 0.97 2.69
C LEU A 33 -0.74 1.38 4.08
N LYS A 34 -1.25 0.70 5.10
CA LYS A 34 -0.84 0.90 6.50
C LYS A 34 0.05 -0.26 6.91
N LEU A 35 1.30 0.09 7.23
CA LEU A 35 2.38 -0.81 7.58
C LEU A 35 2.66 -0.71 9.06
N GLN A 36 2.73 -1.84 9.73
CA GLN A 36 3.21 -1.96 11.10
C GLN A 36 4.31 -3.02 11.15
N GLY A 37 5.33 -2.79 11.97
CA GLY A 37 6.48 -3.67 12.02
C GLY A 37 7.52 -3.20 13.02
N TYR A 38 8.73 -3.70 12.84
CA TYR A 38 9.89 -3.30 13.62
C TYR A 38 11.13 -3.19 12.73
N ARG A 39 12.00 -2.26 13.08
CA ARG A 39 13.33 -2.14 12.46
C ARG A 39 14.20 -3.30 12.94
N LEU A 40 14.87 -3.99 12.03
CA LEU A 40 15.67 -5.17 12.38
C LEU A 40 16.92 -4.85 13.20
N ALA A 41 17.47 -3.63 13.04
CA ALA A 41 18.70 -3.23 13.72
C ALA A 41 18.55 -3.12 15.24
N ASP A 42 17.38 -2.69 15.73
CA ASP A 42 17.17 -2.32 17.13
C ASP A 42 15.80 -2.72 17.67
N SER A 43 15.01 -3.45 16.88
CA SER A 43 13.65 -3.90 17.23
C SER A 43 12.68 -2.76 17.56
N VAL A 44 12.99 -1.52 17.16
CA VAL A 44 12.08 -0.39 17.40
C VAL A 44 10.82 -0.56 16.56
N PRO A 45 9.62 -0.53 17.18
CA PRO A 45 8.38 -0.64 16.45
C PRO A 45 8.16 0.61 15.59
N PHE A 46 7.53 0.42 14.44
CA PHE A 46 7.08 1.52 13.60
C PHE A 46 5.68 1.27 13.06
N GLU A 47 5.02 2.38 12.77
CA GLU A 47 3.76 2.43 12.04
C GLU A 47 3.89 3.50 10.96
N SER A 48 3.37 3.23 9.77
CA SER A 48 3.39 4.19 8.66
C SER A 48 2.20 3.99 7.76
N VAL A 49 1.59 5.10 7.33
CA VAL A 49 0.63 5.14 6.24
C VAL A 49 1.32 5.64 4.98
N SER A 50 1.12 4.95 3.86
CA SER A 50 1.68 5.32 2.57
C SER A 50 0.62 5.25 1.48
N PHE A 51 0.65 6.20 0.55
CA PHE A 51 0.00 6.03 -0.74
C PHE A 51 0.92 5.19 -1.63
N VAL A 52 0.37 4.18 -2.29
CA VAL A 52 1.11 3.24 -3.12
C VAL A 52 0.59 3.23 -4.54
N THR A 53 1.52 3.08 -5.49
CA THR A 53 1.23 2.75 -6.88
C THR A 53 1.97 1.45 -7.21
N GLN A 54 1.24 0.47 -7.70
CA GLN A 54 1.76 -0.86 -8.02
C GLN A 54 1.43 -1.20 -9.47
N ALA A 55 2.42 -1.65 -10.23
CA ALA A 55 2.22 -2.20 -11.56
C ALA A 55 2.41 -3.71 -11.51
N TRP A 56 1.40 -4.42 -12.01
CA TRP A 56 1.35 -5.87 -12.05
C TRP A 56 1.28 -6.35 -13.49
N THR A 57 1.97 -7.45 -13.77
CA THR A 57 1.94 -8.11 -15.08
C THR A 57 1.45 -9.54 -14.91
N ASN A 58 0.48 -9.94 -15.73
CA ASN A 58 -0.02 -11.30 -15.80
C ASN A 58 0.82 -12.11 -16.79
N HIS A 59 1.38 -13.22 -16.34
CA HIS A 59 2.22 -14.11 -17.15
C HIS A 59 1.49 -15.41 -17.53
N GLY A 60 0.15 -15.41 -17.57
CA GLY A 60 -0.69 -16.57 -17.86
C GLY A 60 -0.89 -17.49 -16.65
N THR A 61 0.15 -17.70 -15.85
CA THR A 61 0.07 -18.50 -14.61
C THR A 61 -0.24 -17.66 -13.37
N GLY A 62 -0.38 -16.34 -13.51
CA GLY A 62 -0.67 -15.43 -12.40
C GLY A 62 -0.05 -14.04 -12.56
N TRP A 63 -0.44 -13.16 -11.65
CA TRP A 63 0.03 -11.78 -11.57
C TRP A 63 1.32 -11.69 -10.77
N ARG A 64 2.28 -10.93 -11.29
CA ARG A 64 3.54 -10.62 -10.61
C ARG A 64 3.70 -9.11 -10.49
N LEU A 65 4.11 -8.66 -9.32
CA LEU A 65 4.41 -7.25 -9.06
C LEU A 65 5.72 -6.91 -9.77
N GLY A 66 5.66 -6.01 -10.76
CA GLY A 66 6.84 -5.53 -11.48
C GLY A 66 7.40 -4.24 -10.88
N LEU A 67 6.51 -3.36 -10.42
CA LEU A 67 6.88 -2.07 -9.83
C LEU A 67 6.02 -1.79 -8.61
N MET A 68 6.65 -1.29 -7.55
CA MET A 68 5.94 -0.66 -6.44
C MET A 68 6.66 0.63 -6.08
N GLN A 69 5.91 1.72 -6.11
CA GLN A 69 6.30 3.01 -5.56
C GLN A 69 5.40 3.34 -4.38
N SER A 70 5.99 3.93 -3.34
CA SER A 70 5.26 4.32 -2.15
C SER A 70 5.75 5.65 -1.64
N THR A 71 4.82 6.53 -1.30
CA THR A 71 5.09 7.80 -0.65
C THR A 71 4.46 7.77 0.72
N LYS A 72 5.26 8.04 1.77
CA LYS A 72 4.72 8.19 3.13
C LYS A 72 3.79 9.39 3.15
N VAL A 73 2.62 9.22 3.75
CA VAL A 73 1.61 10.28 3.89
C VAL A 73 1.24 10.47 5.36
N ALA A 74 0.45 11.50 5.66
CA ALA A 74 -0.05 11.73 7.01
C ALA A 74 -0.99 10.60 7.45
N ASP A 75 -0.87 10.19 8.72
CA ASP A 75 -1.68 9.10 9.28
C ASP A 75 -3.19 9.42 9.26
N THR A 76 -3.55 10.71 9.25
CA THR A 76 -4.92 11.20 9.14
C THR A 76 -5.60 10.85 7.82
N LEU A 77 -4.84 10.48 6.78
CA LEU A 77 -5.41 9.98 5.52
C LEU A 77 -5.91 8.55 5.62
N TRP A 78 -5.50 7.79 6.65
CA TRP A 78 -6.03 6.45 6.85
C TRP A 78 -7.50 6.54 7.27
N PRO A 79 -8.43 5.86 6.58
CA PRO A 79 -9.83 5.94 6.94
C PRO A 79 -10.05 5.34 8.32
N MET A 80 -10.62 6.15 9.22
CA MET A 80 -11.07 5.70 10.53
C MET A 80 -12.21 4.69 10.33
N ALA A 81 -12.23 3.62 11.11
CA ALA A 81 -13.31 2.65 11.10
C ALA A 81 -14.64 3.40 11.38
N GLY A 82 -15.49 3.54 10.36
CA GLY A 82 -16.74 4.30 10.43
C GLY A 82 -17.03 5.20 9.23
N ASN A 83 -16.01 5.64 8.47
CA ASN A 83 -16.20 6.41 7.24
C ASN A 83 -16.14 5.51 6.00
N ASN A 84 -17.21 4.77 5.75
CA ASN A 84 -17.50 4.28 4.40
C ASN A 84 -18.18 5.43 3.64
N PRO A 85 -17.57 6.03 2.61
CA PRO A 85 -18.33 6.76 1.61
C PRO A 85 -18.99 5.76 0.67
N THR A 86 -19.86 4.89 1.18
CA THR A 86 -20.93 4.30 0.37
C THR A 86 -22.07 5.31 0.33
N GLY A 87 -21.77 6.50 -0.17
CA GLY A 87 -22.77 7.45 -0.64
C GLY A 87 -23.09 7.03 -2.06
N ILE A 88 -24.34 6.64 -2.27
CA ILE A 88 -24.96 6.32 -3.56
C ILE A 88 -24.49 7.34 -4.60
N ILE A 89 -23.98 6.86 -5.74
CA ILE A 89 -23.86 7.68 -6.94
C ILE A 89 -25.28 7.67 -7.51
N ASP A 90 -26.09 8.69 -7.20
CA ASP A 90 -27.33 8.93 -7.95
C ASP A 90 -26.92 9.47 -9.32
N GLU A 91 -27.51 8.87 -10.37
CA GLU A 91 -27.38 9.23 -11.78
C GLU A 91 -27.78 10.69 -12.08
#